data_AF-C5RBW0-F1
#
_entry.id   AF-C5RBW0-F1
#
_cell.length_a   1.000
_cell.length_b   1.000
_cell.length_c   1.000
_cell.angle_alpha   90.00
_cell.angle_beta   90.00
_cell.angle_gamma   90.00
#
_symmetry.space_group_name_H-M   'P 1'
#
loop_
_entity.id
_entity.type
_entity.pdbx_description
1 polymer ?
#
loop_
_entity_poly.entity_id
_entity_poly.type
_entity_poly.pdbx_seq_one_letter_code
_entity_poly.pdbx_strand_id
1 'polypeptide(L)' 'MHREEKRSIRSLSEEYGVSPAAIHNWVKGAKSVELEDGTEVTSKEFKQLQRENQRLR' A
#
# COMPACT_ATOMS: atom_id res chain seq x y z
N MET A 1 8.26 -17.69 -8.68
CA MET A 1 6.80 -17.75 -8.44
C MET A 1 6.53 -17.07 -7.11
N HIS A 2 5.93 -15.88 -7.11
CA HIS A 2 5.49 -15.25 -5.86
C HIS A 2 4.20 -15.95 -5.44
N ARG A 3 4.29 -16.77 -4.39
CA ARG A 3 3.12 -17.45 -3.82
C ARG A 3 2.31 -16.37 -3.11
N GLU A 4 1.13 -16.03 -3.62
CA GLU A 4 0.14 -15.29 -2.85
C GLU A 4 -0.39 -16.20 -1.73
N GLU A 5 0.39 -16.32 -0.66
CA GLU A 5 -0.05 -16.96 0.55
C GLU A 5 -0.99 -15.98 1.27
N LYS A 6 -2.29 -16.24 1.20
CA LYS A 6 -3.32 -15.42 1.87
C LYS A 6 -3.22 -15.61 3.39
N ARG A 7 -2.24 -14.95 4.02
CA ARG A 7 -2.10 -14.88 5.48
C ARG A 7 -3.07 -13.84 6.04
N SER A 8 -3.67 -14.13 7.18
CA SER A 8 -4.54 -13.19 7.88
C SER A 8 -3.74 -12.02 8.46
N ILE A 9 -4.36 -10.85 8.60
CA ILE A 9 -3.73 -9.70 9.28
C ILE A 9 -3.35 -10.06 10.72
N ARG A 10 -4.16 -10.89 11.39
CA ARG A 10 -3.91 -11.34 12.76
C ARG A 10 -2.67 -12.22 12.88
N SER A 11 -2.51 -13.22 12.00
CA SER A 11 -1.33 -14.09 12.01
C SER A 11 -0.04 -13.30 11.76
N LEU A 12 -0.09 -12.33 10.85
CA LEU A 12 1.04 -11.43 10.60
C LEU A 12 1.33 -10.52 11.81
N SER A 13 0.29 -10.05 12.49
CA SER A 13 0.43 -9.21 13.68
C SER A 13 1.11 -9.96 14.83
N GLU A 14 0.71 -11.21 15.05
CA GLU A 14 1.28 -12.09 16.08
C GLU A 14 2.72 -12.52 15.73
N GLU A 15 3.01 -12.86 14.47
CA GLU A 15 4.34 -13.28 14.00
C GLU A 15 5.38 -12.17 14.10
N TYR A 16 5.03 -10.95 13.68
CA TYR A 16 5.97 -9.83 13.59
C TYR A 16 5.90 -8.87 14.78
N GLY A 17 5.00 -9.09 15.74
CA GLY A 17 4.84 -8.20 16.91
C GLY A 17 4.36 -6.78 16.55
N VAL A 18 3.67 -6.65 15.41
CA VAL A 18 3.19 -5.38 14.88
C VAL A 18 1.68 -5.29 15.07
N SER A 19 1.13 -4.10 15.30
CA SER A 19 -0.33 -3.97 15.47
C SER A 19 -1.11 -4.37 14.19
N PRO A 20 -2.30 -5.00 14.31
CA PRO A 20 -3.13 -5.33 13.16
C PRO A 20 -3.45 -4.11 12.28
N ALA A 21 -3.60 -2.93 12.90
CA ALA A 21 -3.86 -1.68 12.21
C ALA A 21 -2.69 -1.23 11.33
N ALA A 22 -1.44 -1.40 11.78
CA ALA A 22 -0.26 -1.06 10.97
C ALA A 22 -0.15 -1.96 9.73
N ILE A 23 -0.35 -3.27 9.91
CA ILE A 23 -0.36 -4.24 8.79
C ILE A 23 -1.49 -3.90 7.81
N HIS A 24 -2.70 -3.63 8.30
CA HIS A 24 -3.81 -3.19 7.45
C HIS A 24 -3.47 -1.93 6.63
N ASN A 25 -2.81 -0.94 7.25
CA ASN A 25 -2.39 0.28 6.57
C ASN A 25 -1.31 0.02 5.51
N TRP A 26 -0.35 -0.88 5.77
CA TRP A 26 0.66 -1.28 4.79
C TRP A 26 0.03 -2.01 3.60
N VAL A 27 -0.86 -2.97 3.85
CA VAL A 27 -1.61 -3.68 2.81
C VAL A 27 -2.40 -2.70 1.94
N LYS A 28 -3.10 -1.74 2.56
CA LYS A 28 -3.86 -0.71 1.83
C LYS A 28 -2.94 0.23 1.05
N GLY A 29 -1.78 0.58 1.61
CA GLY A 29 -0.81 1.48 0.98
C GLY A 29 -0.07 0.84 -0.20
N ALA A 30 0.20 -0.47 -0.12
CA ALA A 30 0.88 -1.26 -1.14
C ALA A 30 -0.05 -1.69 -2.29
N LYS A 31 -1.35 -1.40 -2.22
CA LYS A 31 -2.25 -1.60 -3.36
C LYS A 31 -1.80 -0.73 -4.52
N SER A 32 -1.41 -1.41 -5.60
CA SER A 32 -1.13 -0.83 -6.91
C SER A 32 -2.34 -0.08 -7.46
N VAL A 33 -2.07 1.07 -8.06
CA VAL A 33 -2.99 1.93 -8.80
C VAL A 33 -2.33 2.16 -10.15
N GLU A 34 -2.99 1.74 -11.22
CA GLU A 34 -2.55 2.08 -12.58
C GLU A 34 -2.93 3.53 -12.90
N LEU A 35 -1.96 4.26 -13.43
CA LEU A 35 -2.13 5.59 -13.98
C LEU A 35 -2.51 5.52 -15.46
N GLU A 36 -3.04 6.64 -15.97
CA GLU A 36 -3.55 6.75 -17.35
C GLU A 36 -2.45 6.55 -18.41
N ASP A 37 -1.19 6.75 -18.05
CA ASP A 37 -0.01 6.52 -18.89
C ASP A 37 0.52 5.07 -18.84
N GLY A 38 -0.16 4.18 -18.11
CA GLY A 38 0.25 2.79 -17.91
C GLY A 38 1.29 2.59 -16.80
N THR A 39 1.63 3.63 -16.04
CA THR A 39 2.52 3.50 -14.87
C THR A 39 1.75 2.91 -13.68
N GLU A 40 2.26 1.85 -13.08
CA GLU A 40 1.72 1.33 -11.83
C GLU A 40 2.40 2.02 -10.63
N VAL A 41 1.63 2.72 -9.80
CA VAL A 41 2.12 3.36 -8.58
C VAL A 41 1.38 2.82 -7.36
N THR A 42 2.01 2.82 -6.19
CA THR A 42 1.30 2.46 -4.97
C THR A 42 0.30 3.55 -4.59
N SER A 43 -0.79 3.18 -3.91
CA SER A 43 -1.77 4.13 -3.36
C SER A 43 -1.14 5.23 -2.48
N LYS A 44 -0.01 4.93 -1.84
CA LYS A 44 0.75 5.90 -1.03
C LYS A 44 1.46 6.94 -1.89
N GLU A 45 2.13 6.49 -2.95
CA GLU A 45 2.85 7.36 -3.90
C GLU A 45 1.87 8.25 -4.68
N PHE A 46 0.74 7.70 -5.13
CA PHE A 46 -0.30 8.48 -5.79
C PHE A 46 -0.78 9.67 -4.94
N LYS A 47 -1.03 9.44 -3.64
CA LYS A 47 -1.41 10.51 -2.70
C LYS A 47 -0.30 11.53 -2.45
N GLN A 48 0.96 11.15 -2.62
CA GLN A 48 2.08 12.06 -2.50
C GLN A 48 2.18 12.95 -3.75
N LEU A 49 2.05 12.35 -4.95
CA LEU A 49 1.98 13.06 -6.22
C LEU A 49 0.81 14.07 -6.25
N GLN A 50 -0.37 13.66 -5.75
CA GLN A 50 -1.52 14.56 -5.67
C GLN A 50 -1.26 15.80 -4.80
N ARG A 51 -0.51 15.63 -3.69
CA ARG A 51 -0.13 16.74 -2.80
C ARG A 51 0.89 17.67 -3.45
N GLU A 52 1.91 17.11 -4.10
CA GLU A 52 2.89 17.93 -4.82
C GLU A 52 2.26 18.70 -5.98
N ASN A 53 1.36 18.08 -6.75
CA ASN A 53 0.61 18.78 -7.81
C ASN A 53 -0.27 19.92 -7.28
N GLN A 54 -0.85 19.77 -6.09
CA GLN A 54 -1.60 20.87 -5.46
C GLN A 54 -0.68 22.00 -5.00
N ARG A 55 0.53 21.69 -4.51
CA ARG A 55 1.52 22.70 -4.09
C ARG A 55 2.09 23.49 -5.26
N LEU A 56 2.18 22.88 -6.44
CA LEU A 56 2.72 23.48 -7.66
C LEU A 56 1.66 24.24 -8.49
N ARG A 57 0.38 24.17 -8.11
CA ARG A 57 -0.71 24.96 -8.67
C ARG A 57 -0.81 26.32 -7.97
#